data_AF-A0A951LPF3-F1
#
_entry.id   AF-A0A951LPF3-F1
#
_cell.length_a   1.000
_cell.length_b   1.000
_cell.length_c   1.000
_cell.angle_alpha   90.00
_cell.angle_beta   90.00
_cell.angle_gamma   90.00
#
_symmetry.space_group_name_H-M   'P 1'
#
loop_
_entity.id
_entity.type
_entity.pdbx_description
1 polymer ?
#
loop_
_entity_poly.entity_id
_entity_poly.type
_entity_poly.pdbx_seq_one_letter_code
_entity_poly.pdbx_strand_id
1 'polypeptide(L)'
;MTWLAALPALSGCGGIAHLGCDELAGRARLLSQDRPLKIASIANMRETARSDSELRCTGDVTFADGGTAPLYFRAHEENGNVEVAYQGTPFP
;
A
#
# COMPACT_ATOMS: atom_id res chain seq x y z
N MET A 1 -18.17 6.22 7.76
CA MET A 1 -18.08 5.16 6.73
C MET A 1 -16.61 4.86 6.51
N THR A 2 -16.10 3.82 7.17
CA THR A 2 -14.69 3.42 7.11
C THR A 2 -14.53 2.48 5.93
N TRP A 3 -13.92 2.94 4.84
CA TRP A 3 -13.73 2.14 3.64
C TRP A 3 -12.50 1.24 3.85
N LEU A 4 -12.71 0.05 4.40
CA LEU A 4 -11.73 -1.03 4.42
C LEU A 4 -11.65 -1.62 3.00
N ALA A 5 -10.70 -1.12 2.21
CA ALA A 5 -10.37 -1.70 0.93
C ALA A 5 -9.57 -3.01 1.14
N ALA A 6 -10.26 -4.12 1.36
CA ALA A 6 -9.67 -5.44 1.20
C ALA A 6 -9.20 -5.58 -0.26
N LEU A 7 -7.95 -6.00 -0.45
CA LEU A 7 -7.22 -6.00 -1.71
C LEU A 7 -6.69 -7.41 -1.97
N PRO A 8 -6.61 -7.83 -3.24
CA PRO A 8 -6.26 -9.18 -3.62
C PRO A 8 -4.83 -9.52 -3.18
N ALA A 9 -4.71 -10.67 -2.50
CA ALA A 9 -3.46 -11.36 -2.22
C ALA A 9 -2.62 -11.50 -3.49
N LEU A 10 -1.48 -10.81 -3.55
CA LEU A 10 -0.49 -10.99 -4.61
C LEU A 10 0.56 -11.96 -4.06
N SER A 11 0.42 -13.24 -4.43
CA SER A 11 1.35 -14.34 -4.11
C SER A 11 2.71 -14.10 -4.79
N GLY A 12 3.54 -13.27 -4.19
CA GLY A 12 4.96 -13.14 -4.53
C GLY A 12 5.80 -13.98 -3.58
N CYS A 13 6.60 -14.91 -4.10
CA CYS A 13 7.66 -15.59 -3.35
C CYS A 13 8.63 -14.54 -2.79
N GLY A 14 8.45 -14.15 -1.54
CA GLY A 14 9.21 -13.09 -0.90
C GLY A 14 8.31 -12.42 0.12
N GLY A 15 8.34 -12.97 1.34
CA GLY A 15 7.57 -12.44 2.44
C GLY A 15 7.91 -10.99 2.77
N ILE A 16 7.24 -10.45 3.78
CA ILE A 16 7.35 -9.04 4.19
C ILE A 16 8.80 -8.59 4.41
N ALA A 17 9.68 -9.49 4.86
CA ALA A 17 11.10 -9.22 5.08
C ALA A 17 11.83 -8.63 3.86
N HIS A 18 11.45 -9.01 2.64
CA HIS A 18 12.07 -8.53 1.40
C HIS A 18 11.29 -7.39 0.73
N LEU A 19 10.09 -7.07 1.23
CA LEU A 19 9.26 -6.03 0.65
C LEU A 19 9.78 -4.64 1.08
N GLY A 20 9.98 -3.77 0.10
CA GLY A 20 10.33 -2.36 0.30
C GLY A 20 9.12 -1.45 0.14
N CYS A 21 9.18 -0.26 0.73
CA CYS A 21 8.12 0.75 0.57
C CYS A 21 7.92 1.18 -0.90
N ASP A 22 8.97 1.27 -1.71
CA ASP A 22 8.86 1.57 -3.14
C ASP A 22 8.12 0.46 -3.91
N GLU A 23 8.40 -0.80 -3.58
CA GLU A 23 7.71 -1.93 -4.18
C GLU A 23 6.23 -1.96 -3.76
N LEU A 24 5.94 -1.67 -2.48
CA LEU A 24 4.60 -1.52 -1.95
C LEU A 24 3.82 -0.41 -2.69
N ALA A 25 4.45 0.75 -2.93
CA ALA A 25 3.89 1.83 -3.72
C ALA A 25 3.58 1.38 -5.16
N GLY A 26 4.52 0.67 -5.81
CA GLY A 26 4.32 0.10 -7.13
C GLY A 26 3.09 -0.80 -7.19
N ARG A 27 2.97 -1.73 -6.24
CA ARG A 27 1.81 -2.64 -6.10
C ARG A 27 0.52 -1.87 -5.83
N ALA A 28 0.52 -0.92 -4.89
CA ALA A 28 -0.65 -0.12 -4.56
C ALA A 28 -1.14 0.72 -5.76
N ARG A 29 -0.21 1.28 -6.55
CA ARG A 29 -0.54 1.99 -7.79
C ARG A 29 -1.20 1.08 -8.82
N LEU A 30 -0.68 -0.14 -9.02
CA LEU A 30 -1.29 -1.13 -9.92
C LEU A 30 -2.71 -1.50 -9.46
N LEU A 31 -2.87 -1.81 -8.17
CA LEU A 31 -4.15 -2.14 -7.57
C LEU A 31 -5.18 -0.99 -7.66
N SER A 32 -4.71 0.26 -7.63
CA SER A 32 -5.58 1.43 -7.76
C SER A 32 -6.16 1.61 -9.18
N GLN A 33 -5.59 0.97 -10.20
CA GLN A 33 -6.07 1.13 -11.59
C GLN A 33 -7.47 0.53 -11.79
N ASP A 34 -7.81 -0.51 -11.02
CA ASP A 34 -9.12 -1.14 -10.97
C ASP A 34 -10.08 -0.47 -9.97
N ARG A 35 -9.67 0.63 -9.33
CA ARG A 35 -10.48 1.36 -8.34
C ARG A 35 -10.92 2.74 -8.88
N PRO A 36 -12.01 3.30 -8.34
CA PRO A 36 -12.46 4.64 -8.71
C PRO A 36 -11.43 5.73 -8.40
N LEU A 37 -10.60 5.53 -7.37
CA LEU A 37 -9.48 6.41 -7.04
C LEU A 37 -8.20 5.88 -7.66
N LYS A 38 -7.84 6.42 -8.82
CA LYS A 38 -6.62 6.06 -9.55
C LYS A 38 -5.43 6.86 -9.05
N ILE A 39 -4.36 6.15 -8.72
CA ILE A 39 -3.08 6.75 -8.35
C ILE A 39 -2.25 6.98 -9.61
N ALA A 40 -1.83 8.23 -9.84
CA ALA A 40 -0.93 8.58 -10.92
C ALA A 40 0.54 8.32 -10.53
N SER A 41 0.93 8.83 -9.36
CA SER A 41 2.29 8.68 -8.82
C SER A 41 2.27 8.68 -7.29
N ILE A 42 3.30 8.07 -6.71
CA ILE A 42 3.55 8.06 -5.28
C ILE A 42 4.99 8.54 -5.07
N ALA A 43 5.18 9.50 -4.18
CA ALA A 43 6.48 10.09 -3.85
C ALA A 43 6.69 10.09 -2.34
N ASN A 44 7.92 10.39 -1.91
CA ASN A 44 8.31 10.52 -0.49
C ASN A 44 7.94 9.30 0.36
N MET A 45 8.03 8.10 -0.21
CA MET A 45 7.77 6.86 0.53
C MET A 45 8.74 6.72 1.71
N ARG A 46 8.20 6.44 2.89
CA ARG A 46 8.97 6.18 4.12
C ARG A 46 8.36 5.03 4.89
N GLU A 47 9.21 4.16 5.39
CA GLU A 47 8.81 3.12 6.34
C GLU A 47 8.42 3.78 7.67
N THR A 48 7.28 3.37 8.22
CA THR A 48 6.79 3.83 9.52
C THR A 48 6.84 2.73 10.56
N ALA A 49 6.68 1.47 10.15
CA ALA A 49 6.85 0.30 11.00
C ALA A 49 7.13 -0.96 10.16
N ARG A 50 7.82 -1.93 10.75
CA ARG A 50 8.10 -3.24 10.16
C ARG A 50 8.08 -4.31 11.24
N SER A 51 7.53 -5.47 10.91
CA SER A 51 7.57 -6.72 11.66
C SER A 51 7.76 -7.89 10.69
N ASP A 52 7.90 -9.11 11.21
CA ASP A 52 8.05 -10.33 10.40
C ASP A 52 6.86 -10.58 9.46
N SER A 53 5.65 -10.11 9.81
CA SER A 53 4.41 -10.35 9.07
C SER A 53 3.72 -9.08 8.59
N GLU A 54 4.26 -7.88 8.88
CA GLU A 54 3.64 -6.61 8.49
C GLU A 54 4.69 -5.53 8.15
N LEU A 55 4.45 -4.79 7.07
CA LEU A 55 5.20 -3.59 6.69
C LEU A 55 4.23 -2.42 6.56
N ARG A 56 4.50 -1.34 7.29
CA ARG A 56 3.76 -0.07 7.18
C ARG A 56 4.65 1.00 6.57
N CYS A 57 4.12 1.68 5.57
CA CYS A 57 4.77 2.80 4.91
C CYS A 57 3.81 3.98 4.82
N THR A 58 4.36 5.18 4.66
CA THR A 58 3.61 6.40 4.32
C THR A 58 4.21 7.02 3.06
N GLY A 59 3.40 7.69 2.25
CA GLY A 59 3.88 8.43 1.10
C GLY A 59 2.88 9.46 0.60
N ASP A 60 3.36 10.40 -0.19
CA ASP A 60 2.54 11.41 -0.85
C ASP A 60 2.03 10.88 -2.17
N VAL A 61 0.71 10.81 -2.31
CA VAL A 61 0.05 10.24 -3.49
C VAL A 61 -0.55 11.35 -4.31
N THR A 62 -0.20 11.35 -5.60
CA THR A 62 -0.86 12.17 -6.61
C THR A 62 -1.89 11.29 -7.32
N PHE A 63 -3.16 11.68 -7.23
CA PHE A 63 -4.26 11.03 -7.93
C PHE A 63 -4.29 11.45 -9.40
N ALA A 64 -4.92 10.63 -10.25
CA ALA A 64 -5.10 10.94 -11.67
C ALA A 64 -5.92 12.23 -11.91
N ASP A 65 -6.74 12.64 -10.93
CA ASP A 65 -7.51 13.89 -10.94
C ASP A 65 -6.65 15.13 -10.58
N GLY A 66 -5.37 14.94 -10.23
CA GLY A 66 -4.43 16.01 -9.87
C GLY A 66 -4.39 16.37 -8.38
N GLY A 67 -5.30 15.82 -7.57
CA GLY A 67 -5.24 15.94 -6.11
C GLY A 67 -3.99 15.25 -5.54
N THR A 68 -3.41 15.84 -4.49
CA THR A 68 -2.32 15.20 -3.72
C THR A 68 -2.74 15.02 -2.27
N ALA A 69 -2.50 13.83 -1.71
CA ALA A 69 -2.75 13.55 -0.29
C ALA A 69 -1.76 12.51 0.26
N PRO A 70 -1.43 12.57 1.56
CA PRO A 70 -0.68 11.51 2.21
C PRO A 70 -1.54 10.24 2.29
N LEU A 71 -0.98 9.10 1.87
CA LEU A 71 -1.56 7.78 2.12
C LEU A 71 -0.64 6.95 3.00
N TYR A 72 -1.28 6.13 3.82
CA TYR A 72 -0.66 5.09 4.59
C TYR A 72 -0.88 3.77 3.88
N PHE A 73 0.18 2.98 3.77
CA PHE A 73 0.21 1.70 3.12
C PHE A 73 0.57 0.64 4.16
N ARG A 74 -0.04 -0.53 4.04
CA ARG A 74 0.23 -1.70 4.87
C ARG A 74 0.33 -2.91 3.97
N ALA A 75 1.46 -3.59 3.97
CA ALA A 75 1.52 -4.98 3.54
C ALA A 75 1.45 -5.87 4.76
N HIS A 76 0.70 -6.96 4.67
CA HIS A 76 0.72 -8.02 5.66
C HIS A 76 0.76 -9.36 4.97
N GLU A 77 1.42 -10.33 5.58
CA GLU A 77 1.46 -11.70 5.10
C GLU A 77 0.42 -12.55 5.83
N GLU A 78 -0.51 -13.11 5.08
CA GLU A 78 -1.50 -14.07 5.58
C GLU A 78 -1.47 -15.33 4.71
N ASN A 79 -1.28 -16.50 5.34
CA ASN A 79 -1.20 -17.80 4.66
C ASN A 79 -0.16 -17.85 3.52
N GLY A 80 0.98 -17.16 3.68
CA GLY A 80 2.03 -17.07 2.66
C GLY A 80 1.70 -16.14 1.49
N ASN A 81 0.62 -15.36 1.58
CA ASN A 81 0.26 -14.35 0.60
C ASN A 81 0.46 -12.95 1.17
N VAL A 82 1.07 -12.07 0.38
CA VAL A 82 1.23 -10.67 0.75
C VAL A 82 0.01 -9.88 0.29
N GLU A 83 -0.75 -9.37 1.25
CA GLU A 83 -1.90 -8.51 1.05
C GLU A 83 -1.52 -7.05 1.31
N VAL A 84 -1.77 -6.19 0.32
CA VAL A 84 -1.44 -4.77 0.37
C VAL A 84 -2.71 -3.95 0.56
N ALA A 85 -2.80 -3.17 1.62
CA ALA A 85 -3.86 -2.22 1.92
C ALA A 85 -3.32 -0.78 1.88
N TYR A 86 -4.18 0.19 1.56
CA TYR A 86 -3.85 1.60 1.66
C TYR A 86 -5.07 2.42 2.09
N GLN A 87 -4.84 3.50 2.86
CA GLN A 87 -5.88 4.38 3.38
C GLN A 87 -5.33 5.80 3.67
N GLY A 88 -6.23 6.79 3.71
CA GLY A 88 -5.88 8.19 3.96
C GLY A 88 -5.63 8.56 5.42
N THR A 89 -5.74 7.60 6.35
CA THR A 89 -5.48 7.78 7.78
C THR A 89 -4.46 6.75 8.26
N PRO A 90 -3.71 6.99 9.34
CA PRO A 90 -2.82 5.98 9.91
C PRO A 90 -3.56 4.68 10.22
N PHE A 91 -2.92 3.54 10.00
CA PHE A 91 -3.44 2.26 10.47
C PHE A 91 -3.36 2.22 12.01
N PRO A 92 -4.42 1.76 12.71
CA PRO A 92 -4.40 1.58 14.16
C PRO A 92 -3.39 0.52 14.62
#